data_AF-A0AAP3A3V7-F1
#
_entry.id   AF-A0AAP3A3V7-F1
#
_cell.length_a   1.000
_cell.length_b   1.000
_cell.length_c   1.000
_cell.angle_alpha   90.00
_cell.angle_beta   90.00
_cell.angle_gamma   90.00
#
_symmetry.space_group_name_H-M   'P 1'
#
loop_
_entity.id
_entity.type
_entity.pdbx_description
1 polymer ?
#
loop_
_entity_poly.entity_id
_entity_poly.type
_entity_poly.pdbx_seq_one_letter_code
_entity_poly.pdbx_strand_id
1 'polypeptide(L)'
;ATGSENLSKPDIADRIAELKAERNEEVGIDAAYVLRRLTEIDQMDVLDILLANGELKPIKDWPKVWRTTLSGMDVVEMASADSAALLKKIKWP
;
A
#
# COMPACT_ATOMS: atom_id res chain seq x y z
N ALA A 1 26.93 -24.26 13.57
CA ALA A 1 27.68 -24.26 12.30
C ALA A 1 26.98 -25.06 11.17
N THR A 2 25.85 -25.71 11.43
CA THR A 2 25.20 -26.66 10.50
C THR A 2 24.47 -26.01 9.32
N GLY A 3 24.05 -24.74 9.43
CA GLY A 3 23.30 -24.05 8.37
C GLY A 3 24.14 -23.72 7.14
N SER A 4 25.35 -23.18 7.31
CA SER A 4 26.26 -22.87 6.21
C SER A 4 26.74 -24.14 5.49
N GLU A 5 26.95 -25.23 6.24
CA GLU A 5 27.32 -26.53 5.69
C GLU A 5 26.23 -27.09 4.76
N ASN A 6 24.96 -27.06 5.18
CA ASN A 6 23.85 -27.52 4.33
C ASN A 6 23.68 -26.68 3.07
N LEU A 7 23.93 -25.36 3.13
CA LEU A 7 23.87 -24.49 1.95
C LEU A 7 25.04 -24.71 0.98
N SER A 8 26.12 -25.37 1.42
CA SER A 8 27.25 -25.74 0.55
C SER A 8 27.03 -27.05 -0.21
N LYS A 9 26.00 -27.83 0.12
CA LYS A 9 25.63 -29.07 -0.57
C LYS A 9 24.88 -28.72 -1.87
N PRO A 10 25.38 -29.12 -3.05
CA PRO A 10 24.79 -28.72 -4.34
C PRO A 10 23.31 -29.10 -4.50
N ASP A 11 22.93 -30.31 -4.09
CA ASP A 11 21.56 -30.82 -4.16
C ASP A 11 20.57 -29.97 -3.34
N ILE A 12 21.00 -29.51 -2.16
CA ILE A 12 20.20 -28.63 -1.30
C ILE A 12 20.10 -27.24 -1.91
N ALA A 13 21.21 -26.69 -2.42
CA ALA A 13 21.23 -25.37 -3.04
C ALA A 13 20.33 -25.32 -4.29
N ASP A 14 20.41 -26.34 -5.14
CA ASP A 14 19.63 -26.47 -6.37
C ASP A 14 18.14 -26.58 -6.06
N ARG A 15 17.76 -27.44 -5.08
CA ARG A 15 16.36 -27.58 -4.68
C ARG A 15 15.78 -26.28 -4.08
N ILE A 16 16.59 -25.52 -3.35
CA ILE A 16 16.19 -24.19 -2.85
C ILE A 16 16.00 -23.21 -4.01
N ALA A 17 16.87 -23.21 -5.02
CA ALA A 17 16.76 -22.32 -6.17
C ALA A 17 15.51 -22.62 -7.00
N GLU A 18 15.23 -23.90 -7.26
CA GLU A 18 14.02 -24.38 -7.95
C GLU A 18 12.75 -23.92 -7.23
N LEU A 19 12.63 -24.21 -5.93
CA LEU A 19 11.46 -23.82 -5.13
C LEU A 19 11.29 -22.30 -5.03
N LYS A 20 12.39 -21.54 -5.02
CA LYS A 20 12.32 -20.07 -5.07
C LYS A 20 11.80 -19.57 -6.43
N ALA A 21 12.21 -20.20 -7.52
CA ALA A 21 11.75 -19.86 -8.87
C ALA A 21 10.27 -20.19 -9.03
N GLU A 22 9.84 -21.40 -8.66
CA GLU A 22 8.44 -21.84 -8.67
C GLU A 22 7.55 -20.89 -7.87
N ARG A 23 7.92 -20.59 -6.61
CA ARG A 23 7.17 -19.65 -5.78
C ARG A 23 7.12 -18.24 -6.37
N ASN A 24 8.18 -17.76 -7.04
CA ASN A 24 8.16 -16.45 -7.68
C ASN A 24 7.21 -16.43 -8.89
N GLU A 25 7.14 -17.52 -9.64
CA GLU A 25 6.21 -17.69 -10.77
C GLU A 25 4.76 -17.78 -10.29
N GLU A 26 4.48 -18.60 -9.26
CA GLU A 26 3.15 -18.74 -8.66
C GLU A 26 2.62 -17.43 -8.07
N VAL A 27 3.47 -16.69 -7.34
CA VAL A 27 3.08 -15.42 -6.72
C VAL A 27 2.91 -14.32 -7.76
N GLY A 28 3.67 -14.36 -8.86
CA GLY A 28 3.58 -13.38 -9.95
C GLY A 28 3.94 -11.94 -9.54
N ILE A 29 4.67 -11.75 -8.44
CA ILE A 29 5.13 -10.45 -7.95
C ILE A 29 6.65 -10.37 -8.10
N ASP A 30 7.10 -9.43 -8.93
CA ASP A 30 8.51 -9.13 -9.14
C ASP A 30 8.96 -7.82 -8.46
N ALA A 31 10.27 -7.60 -8.42
CA ALA A 31 10.84 -6.38 -7.85
C ALA A 31 10.37 -5.11 -8.57
N ALA A 32 10.10 -5.20 -9.88
CA ALA A 32 9.63 -4.07 -10.66
C ALA A 32 8.20 -3.65 -10.25
N TYR A 33 7.31 -4.61 -9.96
CA TYR A 33 5.99 -4.36 -9.40
C TYR A 33 6.08 -3.69 -8.03
N VAL A 34 6.94 -4.20 -7.15
CA VAL A 34 7.13 -3.63 -5.81
C VAL A 34 7.61 -2.17 -5.91
N LEU A 35 8.61 -1.90 -6.74
CA LEU A 35 9.12 -0.54 -6.94
C LEU A 35 8.07 0.40 -7.53
N ARG A 36 7.32 -0.04 -8.55
CA ARG A 36 6.21 0.77 -9.11
C ARG A 36 5.19 1.14 -8.04
N ARG A 37 4.81 0.20 -7.17
CA ARG A 37 3.86 0.45 -6.07
C ARG A 37 4.41 1.40 -5.03
N LEU A 38 5.70 1.31 -4.68
CA LEU A 38 6.34 2.24 -3.77
C LEU A 38 6.40 3.65 -4.35
N THR A 39 6.78 3.80 -5.62
CA THR A 39 6.78 5.10 -6.31
C THR A 39 5.37 5.70 -6.42
N GLU A 40 4.34 4.90 -6.70
CA GLU A 40 2.95 5.37 -6.74
C GLU A 40 2.49 5.93 -5.38
N ILE A 41 2.98 5.35 -4.27
CA ILE A 41 2.68 5.82 -2.92
C ILE A 41 3.49 7.09 -2.59
N ASP A 42 4.78 7.10 -2.92
CA ASP A 42 5.69 8.24 -2.72
C ASP A 42 5.22 9.51 -3.45
N GLN A 43 4.58 9.34 -4.62
CA GLN A 43 4.10 10.43 -5.46
C GLN A 43 2.65 10.86 -5.17
N MET A 44 2.02 10.33 -4.12
CA MET A 44 0.65 10.72 -3.76
C MET A 44 0.57 12.20 -3.35
N ASP A 45 -0.37 12.95 -3.94
CA ASP A 45 -0.64 14.35 -3.58
C ASP A 45 -2.04 14.50 -2.98
N VAL A 46 -2.16 15.18 -1.85
CA VAL A 46 -3.45 15.45 -1.21
C VAL A 46 -4.41 16.21 -2.14
N LEU A 47 -3.87 17.00 -3.08
CA LEU A 47 -4.66 17.68 -4.11
C LEU A 47 -5.43 16.70 -5.01
N ASP A 48 -5.00 15.44 -5.12
CA ASP A 48 -5.71 14.40 -5.87
C ASP A 48 -7.11 14.16 -5.31
N ILE A 49 -7.31 14.36 -4.00
CA ILE A 49 -8.55 14.07 -3.29
C ILE A 49 -9.27 15.32 -2.77
N LEU A 50 -8.78 16.52 -3.08
CA LEU A 50 -9.42 17.78 -2.68
C LEU A 50 -10.12 18.46 -3.86
N LEU A 51 -11.30 19.02 -3.60
CA LEU A 51 -11.97 19.99 -4.44
C LEU A 51 -11.26 21.35 -4.36
N ALA A 52 -11.54 22.24 -5.31
CA ALA A 52 -10.91 23.56 -5.38
C ALA A 52 -11.17 24.45 -4.14
N ASN A 53 -12.26 24.19 -3.42
CA ASN A 53 -12.63 24.86 -2.17
C ASN A 53 -11.96 24.24 -0.92
N GLY A 54 -11.12 23.21 -1.08
CA GLY A 54 -10.45 22.51 0.01
C GLY A 54 -11.29 21.41 0.67
N GLU A 55 -12.49 21.13 0.19
CA GLU A 55 -13.29 19.99 0.66
C GLU A 55 -12.79 18.68 0.04
N LEU A 56 -12.97 17.57 0.76
CA LEU A 56 -12.63 16.25 0.21
C LEU A 56 -13.61 15.86 -0.90
N LYS A 57 -13.08 15.41 -2.04
CA LYS A 57 -13.84 14.74 -3.10
C LYS A 57 -14.59 13.53 -2.53
N PRO A 58 -15.70 13.11 -3.16
CA PRO A 58 -16.32 11.81 -2.87
C PRO A 58 -15.32 10.67 -3.04
N ILE A 59 -15.34 9.66 -2.16
CA ILE A 59 -14.38 8.53 -2.15
C ILE A 59 -14.33 7.79 -3.50
N LYS A 60 -15.46 7.72 -4.21
CA LYS A 60 -15.54 7.11 -5.55
C LYS A 60 -14.61 7.79 -6.58
N ASP A 61 -14.30 9.06 -6.36
CA ASP A 61 -13.48 9.89 -7.25
C ASP A 61 -12.00 9.88 -6.82
N TRP A 62 -11.65 9.15 -5.75
CA TRP A 62 -10.26 9.04 -5.30
C TRP A 62 -9.49 8.03 -6.15
N PRO A 63 -8.22 8.33 -6.50
CA PRO A 63 -7.34 7.35 -7.11
C PRO A 63 -7.25 6.07 -6.27
N LYS A 64 -6.99 4.93 -6.92
CA LYS A 64 -6.97 3.63 -6.24
C LYS A 64 -5.93 3.61 -5.11
N VAL A 65 -4.74 4.17 -5.33
CA VAL A 65 -3.67 4.23 -4.33
C VAL A 65 -4.15 4.86 -3.02
N TRP A 66 -4.88 5.97 -3.10
CA TRP A 66 -5.49 6.63 -1.94
C TRP A 66 -6.52 5.78 -1.21
N ARG A 67 -7.22 4.86 -1.88
CA ARG A 67 -8.20 3.97 -1.23
C ARG A 67 -7.56 2.75 -0.58
N THR A 68 -6.39 2.32 -1.07
CA THR A 68 -5.73 1.07 -0.63
C THR A 68 -4.57 1.28 0.33
N THR A 69 -4.09 2.52 0.51
CA THR A 69 -2.88 2.82 1.28
C THR A 69 -3.18 3.57 2.59
N LEU A 70 -4.44 3.84 2.94
CA LEU A 70 -4.79 4.58 4.16
C LEU A 70 -4.45 3.77 5.42
N SER A 71 -3.73 4.39 6.35
CA SER A 71 -3.46 3.83 7.69
C SER A 71 -4.65 3.99 8.64
N GLY A 72 -5.54 4.95 8.35
CA GLY A 72 -6.78 5.15 9.10
C GLY A 72 -7.52 6.43 8.68
N MET A 73 -8.83 6.47 8.93
CA MET A 73 -9.69 7.63 8.68
C MET A 73 -10.58 7.86 9.91
N ASP A 74 -10.40 9.00 10.57
CA ASP A 74 -11.28 9.44 11.65
C ASP A 74 -12.35 10.37 11.04
N VAL A 75 -13.62 9.99 11.17
CA VAL A 75 -14.77 10.81 10.76
C VAL A 75 -15.47 11.30 12.01
N VAL A 76 -15.44 12.61 12.23
CA VAL A 76 -16.13 13.25 13.36
C VAL A 76 -17.28 14.08 12.79
N GLU A 77 -18.50 13.69 13.14
CA GLU A 77 -19.69 14.48 12.86
C GLU A 77 -19.97 15.42 14.04
N MET A 78 -19.85 16.72 13.79
CA MET A 78 -20.16 17.77 14.76
C MET A 78 -21.51 18.38 14.38
N ALA A 79 -22.58 17.96 15.05
CA ALA A 79 -23.88 18.59 14.93
C ALA A 79 -24.00 19.74 15.96
N SER A 80 -24.24 20.97 15.48
CA SER A 80 -24.80 22.06 16.27
C SER A 80 -26.27 22.27 15.87
N ALA A 81 -27.05 22.96 16.72
CA ALA A 81 -28.48 23.18 16.49
C ALA A 81 -28.81 23.84 15.13
N ASP A 82 -27.84 24.55 14.53
CA ASP A 82 -28.01 25.29 13.28
C ASP A 82 -27.10 24.78 12.13
N SER A 83 -26.20 23.81 12.37
CA SER A 83 -25.29 23.31 11.32
C SER A 83 -24.64 21.97 11.66
N ALA A 84 -24.50 21.08 10.67
CA ALA A 84 -23.65 19.90 10.79
C ALA A 84 -22.31 20.15 10.08
N ALA A 85 -21.20 20.01 10.81
CA ALA A 85 -19.85 20.05 10.26
C ALA A 85 -19.22 18.66 10.36
N LEU A 86 -18.60 18.19 9.28
CA LEU A 86 -17.98 16.87 9.24
C LEU A 86 -16.45 17.04 9.13
N LEU A 87 -15.74 16.73 10.22
CA LEU A 87 -14.28 16.78 10.26
C LEU A 87 -13.72 15.41 9.90
N LYS A 88 -12.92 15.35 8.82
CA LYS A 88 -12.24 14.13 8.38
C LYS A 88 -10.75 14.28 8.63
N LYS A 89 -10.20 13.48 9.55
CA LYS A 89 -8.75 13.39 9.75
C LYS A 89 -8.24 12.12 9.07
N ILE A 90 -7.33 12.27 8.13
CA ILE A 90 -6.76 11.17 7.35
C ILE A 90 -5.32 10.93 7.80
N LYS A 91 -4.95 9.65 8.01
CA LYS A 91 -3.58 9.24 8.28
C LYS A 91 -3.06 8.36 7.15
N TRP A 92 -1.93 8.74 6.57
CA TRP A 92 -1.16 7.91 5.65
C TRP A 92 0.04 7.23 6.39
N PRO A 93 0.63 6.16 5.82
CA PRO A 93 1.79 5.47 6.40
C PRO A 93 3.06 6.33 6.44
#